data_AF-A0AAC9AR18-F1
#
_entry.id   AF-A0AAC9AR18-F1
#
_cell.length_a   1.000
_cell.length_b   1.000
_cell.length_c   1.000
_cell.angle_alpha   90.00
_cell.angle_beta   90.00
_cell.angle_gamma   90.00
#
_symmetry.space_group_name_H-M   'P 1'
#
loop_
_entity.id
_entity.type
_entity.pdbx_description
1 polymer ?
#
loop_
_entity_poly.entity_id
_entity_poly.type
_entity_poly.pdbx_seq_one_letter_code
_entity_poly.pdbx_strand_id
1 'polypeptide(L)'
;MADVDITPKIRCDNCGHTEDKIVFGSGGSRTIARPKSFGSARMEGGRSTDSYGGQERLDFADLCQKCANAALDAAAAALSARRGDNHG
;
A
#
# COMPACT_ATOMS: atom_id res chain seq x y z
N MET A 1 22.56 22.56 -21.56
CA MET A 1 21.82 22.18 -20.34
C MET A 1 22.14 20.73 -20.07
N ALA A 2 22.64 20.40 -18.88
CA ALA A 2 22.78 19.00 -18.49
C ALA A 2 21.38 18.43 -18.28
N ASP A 3 21.06 17.32 -18.94
CA ASP A 3 19.83 16.60 -18.71
C ASP A 3 19.90 16.02 -17.30
N VAL A 4 19.06 16.51 -16.39
CA VAL A 4 18.99 16.01 -15.02
C VAL A 4 17.92 14.93 -15.00
N ASP A 5 18.34 13.67 -15.13
CA ASP A 5 17.47 12.51 -14.97
C ASP A 5 17.09 12.33 -13.49
N ILE A 6 16.02 13.01 -13.07
CA ILE A 6 15.45 12.85 -11.73
C ILE A 6 14.45 11.69 -11.76
N THR A 7 14.80 10.59 -11.09
CA THR A 7 13.88 9.48 -10.81
C THR A 7 13.02 9.82 -9.59
N PRO A 8 11.69 9.89 -9.72
CA PRO A 8 10.82 10.17 -8.58
C PRO A 8 10.77 8.97 -7.62
N LYS A 9 10.62 9.25 -6.33
CA LYS A 9 10.49 8.24 -5.28
C LYS A 9 9.03 7.98 -4.92
N ILE A 10 8.76 6.80 -4.38
CA ILE A 10 7.52 6.43 -3.70
C ILE A 10 7.81 6.25 -2.21
N ARG A 11 6.83 6.52 -1.35
CA ARG A 11 6.93 6.37 0.11
C ARG A 11 5.81 5.46 0.60
N CYS A 12 6.12 4.54 1.51
CA CYS A 12 5.14 3.70 2.19
C CYS A 12 4.33 4.53 3.19
N ASP A 13 3.01 4.44 3.11
CA ASP A 13 2.05 5.16 3.97
C ASP A 13 2.15 4.74 5.44
N ASN A 14 2.54 3.49 5.70
CA ASN A 14 2.61 2.95 7.06
C ASN A 14 3.96 3.20 7.75
N CYS A 15 5.06 2.73 7.16
CA CYS A 15 6.39 2.77 7.79
C CYS A 15 7.32 3.85 7.26
N GLY A 16 6.90 4.60 6.23
CA GLY A 16 7.70 5.65 5.61
C GLY A 16 8.87 5.16 4.75
N HIS A 17 9.03 3.86 4.52
CA HIS A 17 10.05 3.31 3.62
C HIS A 17 9.92 3.89 2.21
N THR A 18 11.03 4.35 1.62
CA THR A 18 11.06 4.95 0.28
C THR A 18 11.80 4.06 -0.71
N GLU A 19 11.24 3.91 -1.91
CA GLU A 19 11.86 3.22 -3.04
C GLU A 19 11.78 4.10 -4.30
N ASP A 20 12.67 3.89 -5.25
CA ASP A 20 12.62 4.61 -6.53
C ASP A 20 11.49 4.05 -7.41
N LYS A 21 10.76 4.92 -8.10
CA LYS A 21 9.75 4.47 -9.08
C LYS A 21 10.44 3.86 -10.30
N ILE A 22 9.75 2.94 -10.96
CA ILE A 22 10.27 2.32 -12.18
C ILE A 22 10.06 3.32 -13.32
N VAL A 23 11.15 3.69 -14.00
CA VAL A 23 11.12 4.58 -15.17
C VAL A 23 11.33 3.74 -16.43
N PHE A 24 10.45 3.93 -17.41
CA PHE A 24 10.53 3.32 -18.73
C PHE A 24 10.76 4.40 -19.78
N GLY A 25 11.65 4.12 -20.75
CA GLY A 25 12.02 5.08 -21.80
C GLY A 25 13.06 6.10 -21.33
N SER A 26 13.45 6.99 -22.25
CA SER A 26 14.43 8.07 -22.01
C SER A 26 13.91 9.40 -22.56
N GLY A 27 14.29 10.51 -21.94
CA GLY A 27 13.92 11.87 -22.37
C GLY A 27 12.42 12.20 -22.23
N GLY A 28 11.86 12.91 -23.20
CA GLY A 28 10.50 13.48 -23.17
C GLY A 28 9.34 12.49 -23.16
N SER A 29 9.59 11.19 -23.38
CA SER A 29 8.59 10.12 -23.39
C SER A 29 8.69 9.17 -22.18
N ARG A 30 9.35 9.60 -21.09
CA ARG A 30 9.51 8.77 -19.89
C ARG A 30 8.16 8.42 -19.27
N THR A 31 7.93 7.13 -19.04
CA THR A 31 6.78 6.63 -18.28
C THR A 31 7.25 6.23 -16.90
N ILE A 32 6.57 6.74 -15.87
CA ILE A 32 6.90 6.47 -14.47
C ILE A 32 5.83 5.55 -13.89
N ALA A 33 6.23 4.42 -13.34
CA ALA A 33 5.34 3.42 -12.76
C ALA A 33 5.71 3.11 -11.30
N ARG A 34 4.71 2.61 -10.56
CA ARG A 34 4.91 2.11 -9.19
C ARG A 34 5.79 0.84 -9.22
N PRO A 35 6.70 0.65 -8.24
CA PRO A 35 7.40 -0.62 -8.06
C PRO A 35 6.42 -1.79 -7.92
N LYS A 36 6.73 -2.94 -8.54
CA LYS A 36 5.89 -4.14 -8.44
C LYS A 36 5.81 -4.71 -7.02
N SER A 37 6.80 -4.41 -6.19
CA SER A 37 6.90 -4.74 -4.76
C SER A 37 5.91 -3.97 -3.89
N PHE A 38 5.38 -2.84 -4.37
CA PHE A 38 4.46 -2.00 -3.62
C PHE A 38 3.02 -2.46 -3.79
N GLY A 39 2.38 -2.74 -2.66
CA GLY A 39 0.98 -3.09 -2.55
C GLY A 39 0.09 -1.90 -2.20
N SER A 40 -1.20 -2.16 -2.15
CA SER A 40 -2.24 -1.24 -1.67
C SER A 40 -3.24 -2.07 -0.87
N ALA A 41 -3.78 -1.51 0.22
CA ALA A 41 -4.78 -2.17 1.03
C ALA A 41 -5.95 -1.21 1.26
N ARG A 42 -7.13 -1.61 0.78
CA ARG A 42 -8.38 -0.87 1.00
C ARG A 42 -9.42 -1.80 1.59
N MET A 43 -9.89 -1.46 2.78
CA MET A 43 -10.91 -2.22 3.49
C MET A 43 -12.03 -1.29 3.95
N GLU A 44 -13.26 -1.70 3.68
CA GLU A 44 -14.49 -0.98 4.04
C GLU A 44 -15.36 -1.93 4.87
N GLY A 45 -15.60 -1.59 6.14
CA GLY A 45 -16.44 -2.39 7.05
C GLY A 45 -17.85 -1.84 7.19
N GLY A 46 -18.81 -2.66 7.57
CA GLY A 46 -20.21 -2.24 7.83
C GLY A 46 -20.38 -1.23 8.97
N ARG A 47 -19.35 -1.00 9.80
CA ARG A 47 -19.32 0.12 10.77
C ARG A 47 -19.09 1.48 10.12
N SER A 48 -18.67 1.50 8.86
CA SER A 48 -18.36 2.72 8.11
C SER A 48 -19.60 3.37 7.48
N THR A 49 -20.78 2.74 7.59
CA THR A 49 -22.04 3.21 6.98
C THR A 49 -22.78 4.25 7.80
N ASP A 50 -22.41 4.50 9.06
CA ASP A 50 -22.95 5.58 9.88
C ASP A 50 -22.36 6.94 9.45
N SER A 51 -22.81 7.36 8.26
CA SER A 51 -23.10 8.68 7.69
C SER A 51 -22.27 9.94 8.03
N TYR A 52 -21.18 9.90 8.79
CA TYR A 52 -20.35 11.08 9.09
C TYR A 52 -18.85 10.78 9.13
N GLY A 53 -18.33 10.13 8.09
CA GLY A 53 -16.88 10.05 7.86
C GLY A 53 -16.11 9.32 8.96
N GLY A 54 -16.73 8.32 9.58
CA GLY A 54 -16.14 7.49 10.62
C GLY A 54 -14.77 6.97 10.20
N GLN A 55 -13.79 7.28 11.02
CA GLN A 55 -12.34 7.15 10.86
C GLN A 55 -11.82 5.70 10.74
N GLU A 56 -12.71 4.71 10.56
CA GLU A 56 -12.40 3.28 10.50
C GLU A 56 -12.29 2.74 9.07
N ARG A 57 -11.90 3.59 8.09
CA ARG A 57 -11.50 3.13 6.75
C ARG A 57 -10.00 2.89 6.74
N LEU A 58 -9.60 1.66 6.45
CA LEU A 58 -8.21 1.31 6.19
C LEU A 58 -7.95 1.56 4.70
N ASP A 59 -7.40 2.72 4.36
CA ASP A 59 -7.12 3.14 2.98
C ASP A 59 -5.63 3.47 2.84
N PHE A 60 -4.84 2.47 2.49
CA PHE A 60 -3.42 2.60 2.18
C PHE A 60 -3.22 2.47 0.68
N ALA A 61 -2.79 3.56 0.04
CA ALA A 61 -2.55 3.61 -1.39
C ALA A 61 -1.20 2.97 -1.75
N ASP A 62 -0.19 3.20 -0.91
CA ASP A 62 1.18 2.77 -1.14
C ASP A 62 1.75 2.08 0.10
N LEU A 63 1.88 0.75 0.03
CA LEU A 63 2.53 -0.06 1.06
C LEU A 63 3.77 -0.74 0.49
N CYS A 64 4.90 -0.62 1.18
CA CYS A 64 6.05 -1.46 0.86
C CYS A 64 5.70 -2.93 1.12
N GLN A 65 6.39 -3.85 0.45
CA GLN A 65 6.15 -5.29 0.53
C GLN A 65 6.01 -5.81 1.96
N LYS A 66 6.85 -5.32 2.88
CA LYS A 66 6.80 -5.73 4.30
C LYS A 66 5.49 -5.33 4.98
N CYS A 67 5.04 -4.09 4.77
CA CYS A 67 3.80 -3.59 5.37
C CYS A 67 2.56 -4.16 4.68
N ALA A 68 2.62 -4.42 3.38
CA ALA A 68 1.56 -5.11 2.65
C ALA A 68 1.36 -6.54 3.19
N ASN A 69 2.46 -7.29 3.36
CA ASN A 69 2.41 -8.63 3.94
C ASN A 69 1.91 -8.61 5.39
N ALA A 70 2.43 -7.69 6.22
CA ALA A 70 1.97 -7.56 7.60
C ALA A 70 0.47 -7.24 7.70
N ALA A 71 -0.07 -6.41 6.78
CA ALA A 71 -1.50 -6.13 6.72
C ALA A 71 -2.32 -7.37 6.34
N LEU A 72 -1.84 -8.18 5.39
CA LEU A 72 -2.46 -9.45 5.01
C LEU A 72 -2.44 -10.46 6.17
N ASP A 73 -1.30 -10.60 6.84
CA ASP A 73 -1.14 -11.52 7.99
C ASP A 73 -2.04 -11.11 9.15
N ALA A 74 -2.11 -9.81 9.46
CA ALA A 74 -2.99 -9.28 10.50
C ALA A 74 -4.47 -9.50 10.17
N ALA A 75 -4.88 -9.28 8.92
CA ALA A 75 -6.25 -9.55 8.48
C ALA A 75 -6.58 -11.04 8.53
N ALA A 76 -5.67 -11.91 8.07
CA ALA A 76 -5.83 -13.35 8.12
C ALA A 76 -5.96 -13.86 9.56
N ALA A 77 -5.10 -13.39 10.47
CA ALA A 77 -5.14 -13.74 11.89
C ALA A 77 -6.43 -13.28 12.58
N ALA A 78 -6.91 -12.07 12.27
CA ALA A 78 -8.17 -11.58 12.81
C ALA A 78 -9.36 -12.41 12.32
N LEU A 79 -9.36 -12.82 11.04
CA LEU A 79 -10.43 -13.63 10.46
C LEU A 79 -10.39 -15.09 10.92
N SER A 80 -9.21 -15.69 11.13
CA SER A 80 -9.08 -17.06 11.67
C SER A 80 -9.56 -17.12 13.12
N ALA A 81 -9.18 -16.14 13.94
CA ALA A 81 -9.67 -16.03 15.32
C ALA A 81 -11.21 -15.92 15.39
N ARG A 82 -11.83 -15.21 14.44
CA ARG A 82 -13.30 -15.09 14.35
C ARG A 82 -14.00 -16.37 13.90
N ARG A 83 -13.34 -17.21 13.10
CA ARG A 83 -13.86 -18.53 12.67
C ARG A 83 -13.74 -19.60 13.75
N GLY A 84 -12.92 -19.38 14.77
CA GLY A 84 -12.60 -20.39 15.78
C GLY A 84 -11.50 -21.37 15.34
N ASP A 85 -10.78 -21.07 14.24
CA ASP A 85 -9.68 -21.90 13.72
C ASP A 85 -8.44 -21.92 14.66
N ASN A 86 -8.42 -21.08 15.70
CA ASN A 86 -7.36 -20.97 16.71
C ASN A 86 -7.55 -21.89 17.94
N HIS A 87 -8.48 -22.85 17.86
CA HIS A 87 -8.63 -23.91 18.87
C HIS A 87 -7.97 -25.20 18.38
N GLY A 88 -6.68 -25.37 18.71
CA GLY A 88 -5.88 -26.57 18.44
C GLY A 88 -4.48 -26.44 19.01
#